data_AF-A0ABD5DX17-F1
#
_entry.id   AF-A0ABD5DX17-F1
#
_cell.length_a   1.000
_cell.length_b   1.000
_cell.length_c   1.000
_cell.angle_alpha   90.00
_cell.angle_beta   90.00
_cell.angle_gamma   90.00
#
_symmetry.space_group_name_H-M   'P 1'
#
loop_
_entity.id
_entity.type
_entity.pdbx_description
1 polymer ?
#
loop_
_entity_poly.entity_id
_entity_poly.type
_entity_poly.pdbx_seq_one_letter_code
_entity_poly.pdbx_strand_id
1 'polypeptide(L)' 'QAGFSDRSDNRLQRELLDAAIAAKIALSDAEAAHVEVGGWQGDITRSQFNDLIAPLVKRTLMACRRALKDAGVEAQE' A
#
# COMPACT_ATOMS: atom_id res chain seq x y z
N GLN A 1 1.69 -8.30 14.92
CA GLN A 1 2.95 -8.32 14.14
C GLN A 1 3.15 -9.75 13.65
N ALA A 2 3.44 -9.94 12.35
CA ALA A 2 3.36 -11.25 11.68
C ALA A 2 4.52 -12.23 11.96
N GLY A 3 5.38 -11.97 12.96
CA GLY A 3 6.30 -12.99 13.49
C GLY A 3 7.39 -13.53 12.55
N PHE A 4 7.62 -12.95 11.37
CA PHE A 4 8.64 -13.42 10.45
C PHE A 4 10.05 -13.19 11.00
N SER A 5 10.72 -14.26 11.41
CA SER A 5 12.04 -14.26 12.08
C SER A 5 13.23 -14.23 11.13
N ASP A 6 13.03 -14.40 9.82
CA ASP A 6 14.13 -14.41 8.86
C ASP A 6 13.80 -13.58 7.60
N ARG A 7 14.35 -12.37 7.55
CA ARG A 7 14.30 -11.48 6.37
C ARG A 7 15.23 -11.93 5.23
N SER A 8 16.00 -13.01 5.40
CA SER A 8 16.99 -13.48 4.41
C SER A 8 16.45 -14.56 3.46
N ASP A 9 15.26 -15.12 3.71
CA ASP A 9 14.62 -16.05 2.78
C ASP A 9 13.99 -15.27 1.60
N ASN A 10 14.74 -15.19 0.50
CA ASN A 10 14.30 -14.54 -0.74
C ASN A 10 12.99 -15.11 -1.29
N ARG A 11 12.69 -16.39 -1.04
CA ARG A 11 11.44 -17.00 -1.49
C ARG A 11 10.28 -16.47 -0.65
N LEU A 12 10.41 -16.47 0.67
CA LEU A 12 9.39 -15.88 1.55
C LEU A 12 9.18 -14.40 1.26
N GLN A 13 10.26 -13.65 0.98
CA GLN A 13 10.15 -12.25 0.60
C GLN A 13 9.34 -12.06 -0.70
N ARG A 14 9.53 -12.94 -1.68
CA ARG A 14 8.75 -12.89 -2.93
C ARG A 14 7.28 -13.22 -2.68
N GLU A 15 7.00 -14.26 -1.91
CA GLU A 15 5.64 -14.64 -1.53
C GLU A 15 4.93 -13.49 -0.78
N LEU A 16 5.64 -12.81 0.13
CA LEU A 16 5.14 -11.61 0.83
C LEU A 16 4.83 -10.45 -0.13
N LEU A 17 5.69 -10.20 -1.10
CA LEU A 17 5.45 -9.14 -2.09
C LEU A 17 4.25 -9.46 -2.97
N ASP A 18 4.13 -10.69 -3.45
CA ASP A 18 3.02 -11.11 -4.29
C ASP A 18 1.69 -11.04 -3.52
N ALA A 19 1.67 -11.48 -2.25
CA ALA A 19 0.51 -11.36 -1.36
C ALA A 19 0.14 -9.88 -1.08
N ALA A 20 1.12 -9.02 -0.83
CA ALA A 20 0.89 -7.58 -0.61
C ALA A 20 0.35 -6.89 -1.87
N ILE A 21 0.82 -7.28 -3.06
CA ILE A 21 0.31 -6.77 -4.35
C ILE A 21 -1.15 -7.16 -4.53
N ALA A 22 -1.49 -8.43 -4.31
CA ALA A 22 -2.85 -8.93 -4.42
C ALA A 22 -3.78 -8.21 -3.42
N ALA A 23 -3.37 -8.08 -2.16
CA ALA A 23 -4.14 -7.38 -1.13
C ALA A 23 -4.39 -5.92 -1.50
N LYS A 24 -3.35 -5.18 -1.92
CA LYS A 24 -3.47 -3.79 -2.37
C LYS A 24 -4.47 -3.64 -3.52
N ILE A 25 -4.39 -4.54 -4.52
CA ILE A 25 -5.31 -4.51 -5.66
C ILE A 25 -6.75 -4.73 -5.17
N ALA A 26 -7.00 -5.78 -4.38
CA ALA A 26 -8.33 -6.08 -3.84
C ALA A 26 -8.91 -4.93 -3.02
N LEU A 27 -8.09 -4.27 -2.19
CA LEU A 27 -8.49 -3.12 -1.38
C LEU A 27 -8.85 -1.87 -2.20
N SER A 28 -8.57 -1.85 -3.51
CA SER A 28 -9.04 -0.77 -4.40
C SER A 28 -10.56 -0.79 -4.55
N ASP A 29 -11.18 -1.97 -4.45
CA ASP A 29 -12.63 -2.16 -4.63
C ASP A 29 -13.34 -2.64 -3.34
N ALA A 30 -12.64 -3.34 -2.45
CA ALA A 30 -13.19 -3.87 -1.19
C ALA A 30 -12.70 -3.14 0.08
N GLU A 31 -13.48 -3.22 1.16
CA GLU A 31 -13.14 -2.66 2.48
C GLU A 31 -12.12 -3.50 3.27
N ALA A 32 -11.99 -4.79 2.95
CA ALA A 32 -11.04 -5.70 3.57
C ALA A 32 -10.53 -6.73 2.56
N ALA A 33 -9.31 -7.23 2.80
CA ALA A 33 -8.71 -8.31 2.04
C ALA A 33 -8.14 -9.36 3.01
N HIS A 34 -8.52 -10.61 2.81
CA HIS A 34 -7.92 -11.75 3.49
C HIS A 34 -6.56 -12.06 2.87
N VAL A 35 -5.54 -12.26 3.69
CA VAL A 35 -4.17 -12.52 3.26
C VAL A 35 -3.64 -13.75 3.97
N GLU A 36 -3.11 -14.69 3.19
CA GLU A 36 -2.42 -15.88 3.66
C GLU A 36 -1.02 -15.93 3.04
N VAL A 37 0.03 -15.94 3.87
CA VAL A 37 1.42 -15.96 3.41
C VAL A 37 2.38 -16.43 4.50
N GLY A 38 3.30 -17.33 4.15
CA GLY A 38 4.34 -17.79 5.07
C GLY A 38 3.80 -18.42 6.37
N GLY A 39 2.62 -19.05 6.31
CA GLY A 39 1.93 -19.61 7.48
C GLY A 39 1.19 -18.59 8.35
N TRP A 40 1.25 -17.29 8.02
CA TRP A 40 0.40 -16.27 8.63
C TRP A 40 -0.90 -16.12 7.82
N GLN A 41 -2.01 -15.94 8.53
CA GLN A 41 -3.30 -15.60 7.94
C GLN A 41 -3.96 -14.45 8.71
N GLY A 42 -4.65 -13.56 8.01
CA GLY A 42 -5.42 -12.49 8.63
C GLY A 42 -6.00 -11.50 7.64
N ASP A 43 -6.86 -10.63 8.14
CA ASP A 43 -7.51 -9.60 7.33
C ASP A 43 -6.78 -8.26 7.47
N ILE A 44 -6.63 -7.57 6.33
CA ILE A 44 -6.15 -6.19 6.27
C ILE A 44 -7.29 -5.33 5.77
N THR A 45 -7.59 -4.24 6.47
CA THR A 45 -8.65 -3.30 6.04
C THR A 45 -8.10 -2.20 5.13
N ARG A 46 -8.97 -1.62 4.32
CA ARG A 46 -8.67 -0.45 3.48
C ARG A 46 -8.16 0.72 4.32
N SER A 47 -8.76 0.94 5.50
CA SER A 47 -8.30 1.99 6.42
C SER A 47 -6.86 1.75 6.88
N GLN A 48 -6.52 0.54 7.32
CA GLN A 48 -5.16 0.21 7.75
C GLN A 48 -4.15 0.38 6.60
N PHE A 49 -4.52 -0.06 5.40
CA PHE A 49 -3.69 0.15 4.22
C PHE A 49 -3.48 1.64 3.92
N ASN A 50 -4.54 2.45 3.97
CA ASN A 50 -4.48 3.89 3.74
C ASN A 50 -3.55 4.59 4.75
N ASP A 51 -3.61 4.20 6.02
CA ASP A 51 -2.71 4.73 7.06
C ASP A 51 -1.23 4.40 6.75
N LEU A 52 -0.96 3.18 6.28
CA LEU A 52 0.39 2.74 5.90
C LEU A 52 0.95 3.55 4.71
N ILE A 53 0.10 3.93 3.75
CA ILE A 53 0.53 4.64 2.54
C ILE A 53 0.36 6.17 2.60
N ALA A 54 -0.23 6.71 3.66
CA ALA A 54 -0.49 8.15 3.80
C ALA A 54 0.75 9.04 3.53
N PRO A 55 1.98 8.70 3.98
CA PRO A 55 3.17 9.47 3.65
C PRO A 55 3.51 9.48 2.15
N LEU A 56 3.22 8.39 1.43
CA LEU A 56 3.45 8.28 -0.02
C LEU A 56 2.44 9.16 -0.78
N VAL A 57 1.17 9.12 -0.39
CA VAL A 57 0.11 9.98 -0.95
C VAL A 57 0.44 11.46 -0.72
N LYS A 58 0.91 11.82 0.48
CA LYS A 58 1.32 13.20 0.77
C LYS A 58 2.46 13.66 -0.16
N ARG A 59 3.44 12.79 -0.42
CA ARG A 59 4.56 13.07 -1.33
C ARG A 59 4.10 13.27 -2.77
N THR A 60 3.17 12.45 -3.27
CA THR A 60 2.65 12.60 -4.64
C THR A 60 1.83 13.88 -4.79
N LEU A 61 0.98 14.20 -3.81
CA LEU A 61 0.21 15.46 -3.82
C LEU A 61 1.09 16.71 -3.83
N MET A 62 2.23 16.70 -3.14
CA MET A 62 3.19 17.81 -3.19
C MET A 62 3.75 18.02 -4.61
N ALA A 63 4.06 16.94 -5.32
CA ALA A 63 4.54 17.02 -6.71
C ALA A 63 3.45 17.55 -7.65
N CYS A 64 2.21 17.06 -7.51
CA CYS A 64 1.07 17.55 -8.30
C CYS A 64 0.80 19.05 -8.09
N ARG A 65 0.79 19.52 -6.84
CA ARG A 65 0.62 20.96 -6.54
C ARG A 65 1.72 21.82 -7.15
N ARG A 66 2.96 21.33 -7.15
CA ARG A 66 4.08 22.04 -7.78
C ARG A 66 3.89 22.11 -9.31
N ALA A 67 3.48 21.02 -9.94
CA ALA A 67 3.21 21.01 -11.37
C ALA A 67 2.11 22.01 -11.77
N LEU A 68 1.02 22.10 -11.00
CA LEU A 68 -0.04 23.09 -11.23
C LEU A 68 0.48 24.53 -11.10
N LYS A 69 1.26 24.80 -10.04
CA LYS A 69 1.89 26.11 -9.82
C LYS A 69 2.81 26.48 -10.99
N ASP A 70 3.63 25.55 -11.44
CA ASP A 70 4.57 25.77 -12.54
C ASP A 70 3.82 26.00 -13.88
N ALA A 71 2.62 25.42 -14.04
CA ALA A 71 1.74 25.64 -15.19
C ALA A 71 0.90 26.93 -15.09
N GLY A 72 0.91 27.63 -13.95
CA GLY A 72 0.08 28.83 -13.72
C GLY A 72 -1.42 28.53 -13.66
N VAL A 73 -1.81 27.29 -13.35
CA VAL A 73 -3.21 26.87 -13.24
C VAL A 73 -3.56 26.51 -11.79
N GLU A 74 -4.79 26.81 -11.39
CA GLU A 74 -5.32 26.42 -10.08
C GLU A 74 -5.92 25.00 -10.15
N ALA A 75 -5.97 24.30 -9.02
CA ALA A 75 -6.73 23.06 -8.94
C ALA A 75 -8.22 23.41 -8.98
N GLN A 76 -8.90 23.17 -10.10
CA GLN A 76 -10.37 23.21 -10.12
C GLN A 76 -10.92 21.98 -9.39
N GLU A 77 -11.89 22.21 -8.48
CA GLU A 77 -12.75 21.16 -7.92
C GLU A 77 -13.76 20.65 -8.96
#